data_AF-A0A535R0G5-F1
#
_entry.id   AF-A0A535R0G5-F1
#
_cell.length_a   1.000
_cell.length_b   1.000
_cell.length_c   1.000
_cell.angle_alpha   90.00
_cell.angle_beta   90.00
_cell.angle_gamma   90.00
#
_symmetry.space_group_name_H-M   'P 1'
#
loop_
_entity.id
_entity.type
_entity.pdbx_description
1 polymer ?
#
loop_
_entity_poly.entity_id
_entity_poly.type
_entity_poly.pdbx_seq_one_letter_code
_entity_poly.pdbx_strand_id
1 'polypeptide(L)'
;MSIQDVLDALEVSKGAFYHYFDSKQALLEAVVDRFAEGAMVAIAPILRDPSLPALRKLERLFAGIAGCKAERKELVLAIIEVWNSDSNAIVREKLRRMTVGLLVPLLSSVIGQGVDEGVIRVASADETATVLVSLMLGAQEQATHLFIARQANTIPYEVVERTFAGFTEAFERILGVAKGSLTLQDSATLHFWFG
;
A
#
# COMPACT_ATOMS: atom_id res chain seq x y z
N MET A 1 0.57 21.80 -7.13
CA MET A 1 1.47 21.36 -8.21
C MET A 1 0.82 21.48 -9.59
N SER A 2 1.30 22.40 -10.41
CA SER A 2 0.96 22.57 -11.84
C SER A 2 1.94 21.83 -12.76
N ILE A 3 1.70 21.78 -14.07
CA ILE A 3 2.72 21.27 -15.04
C ILE A 3 3.95 22.18 -15.03
N GLN A 4 3.75 23.49 -14.90
CA GLN A 4 4.85 24.46 -14.86
C GLN A 4 5.79 24.19 -13.68
N ASP A 5 5.25 23.86 -12.51
CA ASP A 5 6.03 23.49 -11.33
C ASP A 5 6.94 22.27 -11.60
N VAL A 6 6.48 21.31 -12.43
CA VAL A 6 7.26 20.13 -12.82
C VAL A 6 8.36 20.51 -13.83
N LEU A 7 8.04 21.36 -14.81
CA LEU A 7 9.00 21.83 -15.81
C LEU A 7 10.14 22.61 -15.16
N ASP A 8 9.80 23.50 -14.24
CA ASP A 8 10.74 24.37 -13.53
C ASP A 8 11.64 23.54 -12.61
N ALA A 9 11.09 22.56 -11.89
CA ALA A 9 11.85 21.69 -10.98
C ALA A 9 12.80 20.73 -11.71
N LEU A 10 12.46 20.30 -12.93
CA LEU A 10 13.24 19.36 -13.72
C LEU A 10 14.11 20.05 -14.79
N GLU A 11 14.09 21.39 -14.85
CA GLU A 11 14.77 22.22 -15.85
C GLU A 11 14.50 21.77 -17.31
N VAL A 12 13.30 21.25 -17.57
CA VAL A 12 12.89 20.74 -18.88
C VAL A 12 11.95 21.70 -19.58
N SER A 13 12.11 21.83 -20.89
CA SER A 13 11.21 22.66 -21.69
C SER A 13 9.81 22.06 -21.79
N LYS A 14 8.81 22.92 -21.99
CA LYS A 14 7.44 22.52 -22.28
C LYS A 14 7.37 21.56 -23.49
N GLY A 15 8.18 21.81 -24.52
CA GLY A 15 8.28 20.93 -25.70
C GLY A 15 8.81 19.54 -25.36
N ALA A 16 9.81 19.45 -24.48
CA ALA A 16 10.34 18.17 -24.01
C ALA A 16 9.32 17.38 -23.18
N PHE A 17 8.54 18.05 -22.32
CA PHE A 17 7.48 17.39 -21.56
C PHE A 17 6.39 16.81 -22.45
N TYR A 18 5.84 17.61 -23.36
CA TYR A 18 4.78 17.14 -24.27
C TYR A 18 5.26 16.15 -25.34
N HIS A 19 6.57 15.93 -25.45
CA HIS A 19 7.11 14.81 -26.22
C HIS A 19 6.89 13.47 -25.52
N TYR A 20 6.91 13.44 -24.18
CA TYR A 20 6.75 12.21 -23.39
C TYR A 20 5.35 12.03 -22.81
N PHE A 21 4.64 13.13 -22.51
CA PHE A 21 3.34 13.09 -21.85
C PHE A 21 2.34 14.06 -22.48
N ASP A 22 1.22 13.52 -22.96
CA ASP A 22 0.14 14.32 -23.56
C ASP A 22 -0.54 15.27 -22.56
N SER A 23 -0.45 14.96 -21.26
CA SER A 23 -1.07 15.76 -20.20
C SER A 23 -0.43 15.52 -18.83
N LYS A 24 -0.74 16.38 -17.85
CA LYS A 24 -0.44 16.13 -16.43
C LYS A 24 -0.98 14.79 -15.96
N GLN A 25 -2.16 14.42 -16.43
CA GLN A 25 -2.79 13.15 -16.07
C GLN A 25 -2.00 11.97 -16.62
N ALA A 26 -1.53 12.04 -17.87
CA ALA A 26 -0.68 11.01 -18.46
C ALA A 26 0.64 10.85 -17.70
N LEU A 27 1.25 11.95 -17.25
CA LEU A 27 2.41 11.90 -16.35
C LEU A 27 2.07 11.16 -15.04
N LEU A 28 0.99 11.55 -14.36
CA LEU A 28 0.60 10.94 -13.09
C LEU A 28 0.30 9.44 -13.25
N GLU A 29 -0.30 9.04 -14.36
CA GLU A 29 -0.55 7.64 -14.70
C GLU A 29 0.77 6.87 -14.90
N ALA A 30 1.71 7.41 -15.66
CA ALA A 30 3.02 6.79 -15.83
C ALA A 30 3.81 6.66 -14.52
N VAL A 31 3.66 7.65 -13.61
CA VAL A 31 4.22 7.55 -12.26
C VAL A 31 3.60 6.39 -11.49
N VAL A 32 2.28 6.25 -11.53
CA VAL A 32 1.54 5.14 -10.89
C VAL A 32 2.01 3.78 -11.41
N ASP A 33 2.15 3.62 -12.73
CA ASP A 33 2.62 2.37 -13.35
C ASP A 33 4.05 2.02 -12.88
N ARG A 34 4.94 3.02 -12.85
CA ARG A 34 6.32 2.84 -12.38
C ARG A 34 6.40 2.41 -10.92
N PHE A 35 5.51 2.93 -10.07
CA PHE A 35 5.40 2.51 -8.67
C PHE A 35 4.94 1.06 -8.55
N ALA A 36 3.95 0.65 -9.34
CA ALA A 36 3.49 -0.73 -9.37
C ALA A 36 4.60 -1.69 -9.80
N GLU A 37 5.32 -1.37 -10.88
CA GLU A 37 6.47 -2.17 -11.33
C GLU A 37 7.53 -2.32 -10.24
N GLY A 38 7.91 -1.21 -9.60
CA GLY A 38 8.89 -1.22 -8.51
C GLY A 38 8.43 -2.08 -7.32
N ALA A 39 7.16 -1.95 -6.92
CA ALA A 39 6.59 -2.77 -5.86
C ALA A 39 6.60 -4.26 -6.23
N MET A 40 6.25 -4.62 -7.46
CA MET A 40 6.25 -6.01 -7.93
C MET A 40 7.66 -6.61 -7.95
N VAL A 41 8.67 -5.85 -8.36
CA VAL A 41 10.08 -6.30 -8.31
C VAL A 41 10.51 -6.63 -6.88
N ALA A 42 10.10 -5.82 -5.90
CA ALA A 42 10.42 -6.05 -4.49
C ALA A 42 9.68 -7.25 -3.89
N ILE A 43 8.44 -7.49 -4.32
CA ILE A 43 7.56 -8.51 -3.74
C ILE A 43 7.77 -9.90 -4.37
N ALA A 44 8.07 -9.97 -5.67
CA ALA A 44 8.17 -11.22 -6.41
C ALA A 44 9.15 -12.26 -5.78
N PRO A 45 10.32 -11.87 -5.25
CA PRO A 45 11.22 -12.81 -4.59
C PRO A 45 10.60 -13.48 -3.36
N ILE A 46 9.82 -12.74 -2.56
CA ILE A 46 9.16 -13.25 -1.35
C ILE A 46 8.14 -14.33 -1.72
N LEU A 47 7.37 -14.10 -2.78
CA LEU A 47 6.32 -15.01 -3.21
C LEU A 47 6.88 -16.29 -3.83
N ARG A 48 7.98 -16.17 -4.58
CA ARG A 48 8.65 -17.28 -5.26
C ARG A 48 9.49 -18.16 -4.34
N ASP A 49 9.77 -17.72 -3.12
CA ASP A 49 10.56 -18.50 -2.17
C ASP A 49 9.72 -19.70 -1.63
N PRO A 50 10.06 -20.95 -1.98
CA PRO A 50 9.33 -22.12 -1.52
C PRO A 50 9.63 -22.47 -0.05
N SER A 51 10.68 -21.91 0.54
CA SER A 51 11.08 -22.19 1.91
C SER A 51 10.31 -21.36 2.94
N LEU A 52 9.59 -20.33 2.49
CA LEU A 52 8.82 -19.45 3.38
C LEU A 52 7.39 -19.95 3.59
N PRO A 53 6.98 -20.17 4.85
CA PRO A 53 5.59 -20.43 5.20
C PRO A 53 4.68 -19.26 4.81
N ALA A 54 3.40 -19.55 4.55
CA ALA A 54 2.43 -18.56 4.08
C ALA A 54 2.32 -17.34 5.01
N LEU A 55 2.23 -17.55 6.33
CA LEU A 55 2.14 -16.44 7.28
C LEU A 55 3.38 -15.54 7.25
N ARG A 56 4.57 -16.12 7.07
CA ARG A 56 5.82 -15.36 6.93
C ARG A 56 5.89 -14.61 5.60
N LYS A 57 5.33 -15.16 4.53
CA LYS A 57 5.18 -14.45 3.26
C LYS A 57 4.27 -13.23 3.40
N LEU A 58 3.15 -13.37 4.12
CA LEU A 58 2.27 -12.23 4.43
C LEU A 58 3.03 -11.14 5.17
N GLU A 59 3.67 -11.46 6.30
CA GLU A 59 4.42 -10.47 7.08
C GLU A 59 5.52 -9.78 6.25
N ARG A 60 6.29 -10.53 5.47
CA ARG A 60 7.33 -9.96 4.59
C ARG A 60 6.74 -9.10 3.47
N LEU A 61 5.59 -9.48 2.91
CA LEU A 61 4.88 -8.67 1.92
C LEU A 61 4.51 -7.31 2.51
N PHE A 62 3.89 -7.28 3.69
CA PHE A 62 3.50 -6.02 4.34
C PHE A 62 4.71 -5.19 4.77
N ALA A 63 5.74 -5.81 5.32
CA ALA A 63 6.99 -5.14 5.66
C ALA A 63 7.69 -4.57 4.42
N GLY A 64 7.70 -5.28 3.30
CA GLY A 64 8.25 -4.81 2.03
C GLY A 64 7.49 -3.62 1.46
N ILE A 65 6.15 -3.64 1.55
CA ILE A 65 5.31 -2.49 1.16
C ILE A 65 5.62 -1.28 2.06
N ALA A 66 5.74 -1.47 3.37
CA ALA A 66 6.06 -0.41 4.31
C ALA A 66 7.47 0.17 4.08
N GLY A 67 8.46 -0.69 3.86
CA GLY A 67 9.85 -0.31 3.59
C GLY A 67 9.99 0.51 2.30
N CYS A 68 9.36 0.07 1.20
CA CYS A 68 9.35 0.81 -0.06
C CYS A 68 8.75 2.22 0.09
N LYS A 69 7.71 2.35 0.93
CA LYS A 69 7.15 3.67 1.25
C LYS A 69 8.10 4.50 2.12
N ALA A 70 8.77 3.89 3.09
CA ALA A 70 9.65 4.59 4.02
C ALA A 70 10.92 5.13 3.34
N GLU A 71 11.52 4.35 2.43
CA GLU A 71 12.68 4.77 1.61
C GLU A 71 12.39 5.99 0.74
N ARG A 72 11.11 6.24 0.44
CA ARG A 72 10.65 7.32 -0.45
C ARG A 72 9.65 8.22 0.27
N LYS A 73 9.88 8.49 1.55
CA LYS A 73 8.93 9.21 2.42
C LYS A 73 8.48 10.54 1.83
N GLU A 74 9.38 11.43 1.40
CA GLU A 74 9.00 12.73 0.84
C GLU A 74 8.16 12.58 -0.42
N LEU A 75 8.53 11.63 -1.28
CA LEU A 75 7.80 11.34 -2.50
C LEU A 75 6.40 10.78 -2.21
N VAL A 76 6.28 9.86 -1.25
CA VAL A 76 4.98 9.31 -0.82
C VAL A 76 4.09 10.42 -0.25
N LEU A 77 4.63 11.34 0.56
CA LEU A 77 3.88 12.47 1.11
C LEU A 77 3.41 13.43 0.02
N ALA A 78 4.29 13.83 -0.89
CA ALA A 78 3.93 14.69 -2.02
C ALA A 78 2.86 14.04 -2.91
N ILE A 79 2.96 12.73 -3.10
CA ILE A 79 1.97 11.96 -3.85
C ILE A 79 0.62 11.91 -3.12
N ILE A 80 0.60 11.68 -1.81
CA ILE A 80 -0.62 11.71 -1.00
C ILE A 80 -1.30 13.08 -1.09
N GLU A 81 -0.55 14.17 -0.99
CA GLU A 81 -1.10 15.53 -1.14
C GLU A 81 -1.70 15.78 -2.53
N VAL A 82 -0.99 15.39 -3.59
CA VAL A 82 -1.47 15.50 -4.96
C VAL A 82 -2.72 14.63 -5.15
N TRP A 83 -2.68 13.39 -4.69
CA TRP A 83 -3.78 12.45 -4.84
C TRP A 83 -5.02 12.89 -4.09
N ASN A 84 -4.94 13.50 -2.91
CA ASN A 84 -6.13 13.90 -2.15
C ASN A 84 -6.86 15.14 -2.71
N SER A 85 -6.33 15.82 -3.73
CA SER A 85 -7.09 16.86 -4.43
C SER A 85 -8.24 16.26 -5.25
N ASP A 86 -9.45 16.80 -5.13
CA ASP A 86 -10.62 16.36 -5.91
C ASP A 86 -10.39 16.36 -7.42
N SER A 87 -9.53 17.28 -7.90
CA SER A 87 -9.11 17.35 -9.31
C SER A 87 -8.43 16.06 -9.81
N ASN A 88 -7.93 15.21 -8.91
CA ASN A 88 -7.20 13.97 -9.23
C ASN A 88 -8.00 12.69 -8.90
N ALA A 89 -9.32 12.78 -8.71
CA ALA A 89 -10.15 11.62 -8.36
C ALA A 89 -10.05 10.46 -9.35
N ILE A 90 -9.93 10.75 -10.65
CA ILE A 90 -9.75 9.73 -11.69
C ILE A 90 -8.42 8.97 -11.51
N VAL A 91 -7.34 9.69 -11.20
CA VAL A 91 -6.02 9.09 -10.96
C VAL A 91 -6.07 8.21 -9.70
N ARG A 92 -6.73 8.67 -8.63
CA ARG A 92 -6.94 7.87 -7.41
C ARG A 92 -7.67 6.56 -7.72
N GLU A 93 -8.74 6.61 -8.50
CA GLU A 93 -9.51 5.42 -8.85
C GLU A 93 -8.71 4.46 -9.74
N LYS A 94 -7.90 4.97 -10.68
CA LYS A 94 -6.98 4.16 -11.49
C LYS A 94 -5.95 3.44 -10.62
N LEU A 95 -5.29 4.16 -9.70
CA LEU A 95 -4.36 3.59 -8.73
C LEU A 95 -5.02 2.51 -7.88
N ARG A 96 -6.24 2.75 -7.40
CA ARG A 96 -7.01 1.77 -6.61
C ARG A 96 -7.25 0.49 -7.42
N ARG A 97 -7.73 0.60 -8.66
CA ARG A 97 -7.97 -0.57 -9.54
C ARG A 97 -6.70 -1.34 -9.85
N MET A 98 -5.62 -0.63 -10.16
CA MET A 98 -4.32 -1.25 -10.38
C MET A 98 -3.84 -1.99 -9.12
N THR A 99 -3.94 -1.37 -7.95
CA THR A 99 -3.57 -1.98 -6.67
C THR A 99 -4.38 -3.26 -6.41
N VAL A 100 -5.69 -3.24 -6.70
CA VAL A 100 -6.54 -4.42 -6.59
C VAL A 100 -6.09 -5.52 -7.56
N GLY A 101 -5.89 -5.18 -8.84
CA GLY A 101 -5.45 -6.13 -9.86
C GLY A 101 -4.09 -6.76 -9.57
N LEU A 102 -3.21 -6.04 -8.88
CA LEU A 102 -1.90 -6.54 -8.45
C LEU A 102 -2.01 -7.38 -7.18
N LEU A 103 -2.67 -6.89 -6.12
CA LEU A 103 -2.61 -7.53 -4.81
C LEU A 103 -3.53 -8.74 -4.67
N VAL A 104 -4.69 -8.76 -5.32
CA VAL A 104 -5.65 -9.87 -5.18
C VAL A 104 -5.04 -11.21 -5.62
N PRO A 105 -4.42 -11.34 -6.81
CA PRO A 105 -3.79 -12.60 -7.22
C PRO A 105 -2.65 -13.02 -6.29
N LEU A 106 -1.86 -12.08 -5.78
CA LEU A 106 -0.72 -12.36 -4.91
C LEU A 106 -1.19 -12.87 -3.55
N LEU A 107 -2.16 -12.18 -2.94
CA LEU A 107 -2.73 -12.62 -1.67
C LEU A 107 -3.48 -13.94 -1.83
N SER A 108 -4.21 -14.15 -2.93
CA SER A 108 -4.86 -15.43 -3.19
C SER A 108 -3.85 -16.58 -3.21
N SER A 109 -2.73 -16.41 -3.91
CA SER A 109 -1.66 -17.42 -3.93
C SER A 109 -1.09 -17.72 -2.54
N VAL A 110 -0.83 -16.70 -1.72
CA VAL A 110 -0.30 -16.90 -0.36
C VAL A 110 -1.34 -17.51 0.58
N ILE A 111 -2.61 -17.12 0.45
CA ILE A 111 -3.72 -17.67 1.23
C ILE A 111 -3.93 -19.13 0.87
N GLY A 112 -3.91 -19.48 -0.42
CA GLY A 112 -3.98 -20.86 -0.89
C GLY A 112 -2.86 -21.72 -0.31
N GLN A 113 -1.62 -21.22 -0.35
CA GLN A 113 -0.48 -21.88 0.30
C GLN A 113 -0.74 -22.09 1.80
N GLY A 114 -1.29 -21.11 2.51
CA GLY A 114 -1.57 -21.26 3.94
C GLY A 114 -2.71 -22.23 4.27
N VAL A 115 -3.64 -22.43 3.34
CA VAL A 115 -4.68 -23.48 3.43
C VAL A 115 -4.03 -24.85 3.26
N ASP A 116 -3.15 -25.01 2.27
CA ASP A 116 -2.40 -26.26 2.04
C ASP A 116 -1.47 -26.60 3.23
N GLU A 117 -0.88 -25.59 3.86
CA GLU A 117 -0.10 -25.70 5.10
C GLU A 117 -0.95 -25.98 6.35
N GLY A 118 -2.28 -25.87 6.26
CA GLY A 118 -3.21 -26.06 7.38
C GLY A 118 -3.20 -24.95 8.43
N VAL A 119 -2.57 -23.81 8.13
CA VAL A 119 -2.43 -22.66 9.06
C VAL A 119 -3.51 -21.60 8.87
N ILE A 120 -4.07 -21.47 7.66
CA ILE A 120 -5.17 -20.56 7.31
C ILE A 120 -6.45 -21.37 7.12
N ARG A 121 -7.59 -20.84 7.58
CA ARG A 121 -8.90 -21.48 7.46
C ARG A 121 -9.91 -20.54 6.81
N VAL A 122 -10.12 -20.72 5.51
CA VAL A 122 -11.04 -19.91 4.71
C VAL A 122 -11.81 -20.79 3.72
N ALA A 123 -12.99 -20.34 3.30
CA ALA A 123 -13.81 -21.06 2.32
C ALA A 123 -13.27 -20.92 0.88
N SER A 124 -12.72 -19.76 0.54
CA SER A 124 -12.18 -19.45 -0.78
C SER A 124 -11.01 -18.47 -0.67
N ALA A 125 -9.85 -18.84 -1.24
CA ALA A 125 -8.65 -18.01 -1.21
C ALA A 125 -8.84 -16.71 -2.02
N ASP A 126 -9.45 -16.80 -3.20
CA ASP A 126 -9.68 -15.66 -4.10
C ASP A 126 -10.65 -14.62 -3.51
N GLU A 127 -11.77 -15.08 -2.93
CA GLU A 127 -12.75 -14.19 -2.32
C GLU A 127 -12.18 -13.55 -1.06
N THR A 128 -11.46 -14.33 -0.23
CA THR A 128 -10.78 -13.82 0.96
C THR A 128 -9.74 -12.77 0.58
N ALA A 129 -8.92 -13.03 -0.45
CA ALA A 129 -7.94 -12.07 -0.94
C ALA A 129 -8.60 -10.74 -1.33
N THR A 130 -9.74 -10.79 -2.04
CA THR A 130 -10.50 -9.59 -2.44
C THR A 130 -10.98 -8.79 -1.22
N VAL A 131 -11.49 -9.47 -0.19
CA VAL A 131 -11.91 -8.84 1.07
C VAL A 131 -10.72 -8.20 1.79
N LEU A 132 -9.60 -8.92 1.91
CA LEU A 132 -8.41 -8.43 2.58
C LEU A 132 -7.79 -7.22 1.86
N VAL A 133 -7.74 -7.22 0.53
CA VAL A 133 -7.29 -6.03 -0.24
C VAL A 133 -8.20 -4.84 0.02
N SER A 134 -9.52 -5.05 0.09
CA SER A 134 -10.47 -3.98 0.40
C SER A 134 -10.21 -3.40 1.80
N LEU A 135 -9.92 -4.27 2.77
CA LEU A 135 -9.53 -3.87 4.13
C LEU A 135 -8.20 -3.12 4.15
N MET A 136 -7.21 -3.52 3.34
CA MET A 136 -5.93 -2.79 3.19
C MET A 136 -6.12 -1.40 2.62
N LEU A 137 -6.99 -1.25 1.62
CA LEU A 137 -7.29 0.06 1.03
C LEU A 137 -7.95 0.97 2.08
N GLY A 138 -8.91 0.45 2.85
CA GLY A 138 -9.50 1.18 3.98
C GLY A 138 -8.47 1.55 5.06
N ALA A 139 -7.53 0.66 5.37
CA ALA A 139 -6.43 0.96 6.29
C ALA A 139 -5.52 2.08 5.78
N GLN A 140 -5.22 2.12 4.47
CA GLN A 140 -4.42 3.18 3.86
C GLN A 140 -5.13 4.54 3.86
N GLU A 141 -6.43 4.56 3.63
CA GLU A 141 -7.24 5.77 3.75
C GLU A 141 -7.21 6.31 5.19
N GLN A 142 -7.45 5.44 6.18
CA GLN A 142 -7.34 5.79 7.60
C GLN A 142 -5.93 6.25 7.98
N ALA A 143 -4.88 5.61 7.46
CA ALA A 143 -3.49 6.01 7.70
C ALA A 143 -3.24 7.46 7.31
N THR A 144 -3.79 7.91 6.18
CA THR A 144 -3.65 9.29 5.71
C THR A 144 -4.33 10.28 6.66
N HIS A 145 -5.56 9.98 7.10
CA HIS A 145 -6.27 10.83 8.05
C HIS A 145 -5.56 10.89 9.42
N LEU A 146 -5.11 9.75 9.93
CA LEU A 146 -4.36 9.67 11.18
C LEU A 146 -3.03 10.43 11.10
N PHE A 147 -2.35 10.37 9.97
CA PHE A 147 -1.07 11.05 9.76
C PHE A 147 -1.24 12.57 9.85
N ILE A 148 -2.26 13.12 9.15
CA ILE A 148 -2.61 14.54 9.21
C ILE A 148 -2.99 14.95 10.64
N ALA A 149 -3.83 14.16 11.30
CA ALA A 149 -4.26 14.44 12.68
C ALA A 149 -3.10 14.40 13.69
N ARG A 150 -2.14 13.48 13.51
CA ARG A 150 -0.91 13.40 14.32
C ARG A 150 -0.02 14.62 14.13
N GLN A 151 0.20 15.06 12.88
CA GLN A 151 0.96 16.28 12.61
C GLN A 151 0.30 17.53 13.21
N ALA A 152 -1.04 17.58 13.19
CA ALA A 152 -1.80 18.67 13.80
C ALA A 152 -1.90 18.56 15.34
N ASN A 153 -1.32 17.51 15.96
CA ASN A 153 -1.41 17.21 17.39
C ASN A 153 -2.86 17.14 17.91
N THR A 154 -3.81 16.73 17.08
CA THR A 154 -5.24 16.62 17.45
C THR A 154 -5.61 15.26 18.01
N ILE A 155 -4.75 14.25 17.83
CA ILE A 155 -4.90 12.91 18.40
C ILE A 155 -3.60 12.44 19.05
N PRO A 156 -3.70 11.63 20.11
CA PRO A 156 -2.53 11.03 20.73
C PRO A 156 -2.09 9.77 19.94
N TYR A 157 -0.84 9.33 20.12
CA TYR A 157 -0.24 8.25 19.33
C TYR A 157 -0.96 6.90 19.53
N GLU A 158 -1.52 6.67 20.71
CA GLU A 158 -2.25 5.44 21.07
C GLU A 158 -3.49 5.21 20.19
N VAL A 159 -4.07 6.27 19.61
CA VAL A 159 -5.16 6.14 18.62
C VAL A 159 -4.68 5.48 17.34
N VAL A 160 -3.44 5.77 16.91
CA VAL A 160 -2.81 5.14 15.75
C VAL A 160 -2.58 3.66 16.02
N GLU A 161 -1.96 3.34 17.15
CA GLU A 161 -1.67 1.95 17.55
C GLU A 161 -2.94 1.11 17.62
N ARG A 162 -3.98 1.62 18.30
CA ARG A 162 -5.27 0.93 18.43
C ARG A 162 -5.93 0.71 17.06
N THR A 163 -5.85 1.67 16.15
CA THR A 163 -6.43 1.55 14.80
C THR A 163 -5.76 0.44 14.00
N PHE A 164 -4.42 0.43 13.92
CA PHE A 164 -3.69 -0.59 13.17
C PHE A 164 -3.71 -1.97 13.84
N ALA A 165 -3.79 -2.02 15.17
CA ALA A 165 -4.07 -3.26 15.90
C ALA A 165 -5.45 -3.83 15.53
N GLY A 166 -6.47 -2.98 15.37
CA GLY A 166 -7.80 -3.38 14.91
C GLY A 166 -7.79 -3.97 13.50
N PHE A 167 -7.05 -3.37 12.57
CA PHE A 167 -6.87 -3.91 11.22
C PHE A 167 -6.15 -5.26 11.24
N THR A 168 -5.08 -5.39 12.03
CA THR A 168 -4.34 -6.66 12.19
C THR A 168 -5.25 -7.75 12.75
N GLU A 169 -6.03 -7.45 13.79
CA GLU A 169 -6.96 -8.41 14.39
C GLU A 169 -8.08 -8.82 13.41
N ALA A 170 -8.58 -7.90 12.58
CA ALA A 170 -9.54 -8.22 11.52
C ALA A 170 -8.95 -9.17 10.47
N PHE A 171 -7.70 -8.93 10.05
CA PHE A 171 -6.95 -9.83 9.18
C PHE A 171 -6.84 -11.24 9.79
N GLU A 172 -6.45 -11.34 11.05
CA GLU A 172 -6.32 -12.62 11.74
C GLU A 172 -7.65 -13.38 11.80
N ARG A 173 -8.74 -12.69 12.13
CA ARG A 173 -10.09 -13.29 12.16
C ARG A 173 -10.54 -13.77 10.79
N ILE A 174 -10.34 -12.97 9.73
CA ILE A 174 -10.75 -13.32 8.37
C ILE A 174 -9.95 -14.53 7.86
N LEU A 175 -8.66 -14.61 8.18
CA LEU A 175 -7.80 -15.74 7.80
C LEU A 175 -8.01 -16.99 8.68
N GLY A 176 -8.75 -16.88 9.78
CA GLY A 176 -8.96 -17.98 10.72
C GLY A 176 -7.70 -18.42 11.46
N VAL A 177 -6.73 -17.50 11.63
CA VAL A 177 -5.47 -17.72 12.34
C VAL A 177 -5.58 -17.32 13.82
N ALA A 178 -4.64 -17.76 14.64
CA ALA A 178 -4.61 -17.39 16.06
C ALA A 178 -4.36 -15.88 16.23
N LYS A 179 -4.94 -15.29 17.28
CA LYS A 179 -4.67 -13.89 17.65
C LYS A 179 -3.19 -13.69 17.98
N GLY A 180 -2.58 -12.64 17.45
CA GLY A 180 -1.16 -12.33 17.61
C GLY A 180 -0.21 -13.21 16.79
N SER A 181 -0.73 -13.93 15.79
CA SER A 181 0.08 -14.75 14.88
C SER A 181 0.61 -13.98 13.66
N LEU A 182 0.05 -12.79 13.40
CA LEU A 182 0.47 -11.92 12.30
C LEU A 182 0.94 -10.56 12.80
N THR A 183 2.08 -10.12 12.29
CA THR A 183 2.55 -8.73 12.43
C THR A 183 2.48 -8.02 11.07
N LEU A 184 1.41 -7.25 10.82
CA LEU A 184 1.23 -6.53 9.55
C LEU A 184 1.91 -5.16 9.53
N GLN A 185 1.99 -4.50 10.69
CA GLN A 185 2.69 -3.24 10.89
C GLN A 185 3.41 -3.34 12.23
N ASP A 186 4.75 -3.31 12.21
CA ASP A 186 5.53 -3.33 13.45
C ASP A 186 5.57 -1.95 14.12
N SER A 187 5.90 -1.94 15.42
CA SER A 187 5.95 -0.72 16.22
C SER A 187 6.96 0.31 15.69
N ALA A 188 8.10 -0.13 15.13
CA ALA A 188 9.10 0.78 14.59
C ALA A 188 8.60 1.48 13.32
N THR A 189 7.90 0.75 12.44
CA THR A 189 7.23 1.30 11.26
C THR A 189 6.16 2.31 11.67
N LEU A 190 5.30 1.99 12.64
CA LEU A 190 4.28 2.93 13.12
C LEU A 190 4.91 4.20 13.73
N HIS A 191 5.96 4.05 14.53
CA HIS A 191 6.64 5.19 15.14
C HIS A 191 7.36 6.06 14.10
N PHE A 192 7.95 5.47 13.06
CA PHE A 192 8.58 6.23 11.97
C PHE A 192 7.59 7.15 11.21
N TRP A 193 6.35 6.68 11.04
CA TRP A 193 5.32 7.42 10.31
C TRP A 193 4.51 8.37 11.19
N PHE A 194 4.24 7.99 12.45
CA PHE A 194 3.28 8.70 13.30
C PHE A 194 3.85 9.18 14.65
N GLY A 195 5.10 8.84 14.95
CA GLY A 195 5.83 9.26 16.15
C GLY A 195 6.03 10.76 16.23
#